data_AF-A0A9E4S8S4-F1
#
_entry.id   AF-A0A9E4S8S4-F1
#
_cell.length_a   1.000
_cell.length_b   1.000
_cell.length_c   1.000
_cell.angle_alpha   90.00
_cell.angle_beta   90.00
_cell.angle_gamma   90.00
#
_symmetry.space_group_name_H-M   'P 1'
#
loop_
_entity.id
_entity.type
_entity.pdbx_description
1 polymer ?
#
loop_
_entity_poly.entity_id
_entity_poly.type
_entity_poly.pdbx_seq_one_letter_code
_entity_poly.pdbx_strand_id
1 'polypeptide(L)'
;MSAKTIFVSADHGLALIYFLQSEVVSTLQQAGFRVVVLVADAMVGPLTEQNAGSGILFEGLQLDQAASFAARERGEFQWWLQFLRRVGGSRQINTA
;
A
#
# COMPACT_ATOMS: atom_id res chain seq x y z
N MET A 1 -5.74 7.08 23.82
CA MET A 1 -4.91 6.21 22.96
C MET A 1 -4.99 6.76 21.55
N SER A 2 -3.88 6.90 20.81
CA SER A 2 -3.98 7.33 19.40
C SER A 2 -4.65 6.24 18.57
N ALA A 3 -5.46 6.63 17.59
CA ALA A 3 -6.05 5.69 16.65
C ALA A 3 -4.95 4.88 15.95
N LYS A 4 -5.09 3.55 15.90
CA LYS A 4 -4.20 2.71 15.10
C LYS A 4 -4.42 3.03 13.62
N THR A 5 -3.34 2.98 12.84
CA THR A 5 -3.39 3.30 11.41
C THR A 5 -3.32 2.03 10.59
N ILE A 6 -4.22 1.88 9.63
CA ILE A 6 -4.26 0.78 8.67
C ILE A 6 -3.88 1.35 7.31
N PHE A 7 -2.87 0.74 6.71
CA PHE A 7 -2.43 1.04 5.34
C PHE A 7 -3.04 0.02 4.39
N VAL A 8 -3.74 0.51 3.38
CA VAL A 8 -4.31 -0.32 2.30
C VAL A 8 -3.50 -0.03 1.05
N SER A 9 -2.76 -1.02 0.56
CA SER A 9 -2.01 -0.90 -0.69
C SER A 9 -2.93 -1.27 -1.85
N ALA A 10 -3.30 -0.28 -2.66
CA ALA A 10 -4.09 -0.45 -3.88
C ALA A 10 -3.24 -0.01 -5.08
N ASP A 11 -2.38 -0.90 -5.54
CA ASP A 11 -1.36 -0.69 -6.56
C ASP A 11 -1.90 -0.65 -8.00
N HIS A 12 -3.12 -1.11 -8.22
CA HIS A 12 -3.78 -1.08 -9.51
C HIS A 12 -5.20 -0.49 -9.41
N GLY A 13 -5.65 0.18 -10.47
CA GLY A 13 -6.89 0.96 -10.48
C GLY A 13 -8.14 0.15 -10.10
N LEU A 14 -8.17 -1.15 -10.42
CA LEU A 14 -9.31 -2.00 -10.09
C LEU A 14 -9.41 -2.29 -8.58
N ALA A 15 -8.29 -2.57 -7.89
CA ALA A 15 -8.28 -2.77 -6.44
C ALA A 15 -8.74 -1.52 -5.70
N LEU A 16 -8.27 -0.34 -6.15
CA LEU A 16 -8.70 0.93 -5.58
C LEU A 16 -10.22 1.11 -5.69
N ILE A 17 -10.80 0.85 -6.86
CA ILE A 17 -12.25 0.96 -7.07
C ILE A 17 -13.00 0.01 -6.12
N TYR A 18 -12.56 -1.23 -5.99
CA TYR A 18 -13.21 -2.18 -5.07
C TYR A 18 -13.15 -1.71 -3.61
N PHE A 19 -12.00 -1.23 -3.15
CA PHE A 19 -11.89 -0.74 -1.77
C PHE A 19 -12.77 0.48 -1.52
N LEU A 20 -12.81 1.43 -2.46
CA LEU A 20 -13.60 2.65 -2.32
C LEU A 20 -15.12 2.42 -2.48
N GLN A 21 -15.53 1.44 -3.29
CA GLN A 21 -16.94 1.08 -3.46
C GLN A 21 -17.45 0.08 -2.39
N SER A 22 -16.54 -0.58 -1.67
CA SER A 22 -16.89 -1.50 -0.58
C SER A 22 -17.10 -0.77 0.75
N GLU A 23 -17.70 -1.47 1.70
CA GLU A 23 -17.84 -1.00 3.09
C GLU A 23 -16.59 -1.20 3.95
N VAL A 24 -15.48 -1.69 3.38
CA VAL A 24 -14.28 -2.00 4.17
C VAL A 24 -13.73 -0.72 4.82
N VAL A 25 -13.57 0.35 4.04
CA VAL A 25 -12.97 1.59 4.55
C VAL A 25 -13.87 2.26 5.59
N SER A 26 -15.18 2.34 5.33
CA SER A 26 -16.14 2.93 6.25
C SER A 26 -16.24 2.11 7.55
N THR A 27 -16.22 0.77 7.48
CA THR A 27 -16.23 -0.10 8.66
C THR A 27 -14.99 0.11 9.53
N LEU A 28 -13.81 0.23 8.91
CA LEU A 28 -12.57 0.50 9.63
C LEU A 28 -12.58 1.88 10.31
N GLN A 29 -13.08 2.90 9.62
CA GLN A 29 -13.22 4.24 10.20
C GLN A 29 -14.23 4.26 11.36
N GLN A 30 -15.37 3.58 11.22
CA GLN A 30 -16.37 3.44 12.29
C GLN A 30 -15.82 2.71 13.52
N ALA A 31 -14.93 1.74 13.31
CA ALA A 31 -14.19 1.07 14.39
C ALA A 31 -13.08 1.94 15.02
N GLY A 32 -12.92 3.19 14.58
CA GLY A 32 -11.97 4.16 15.13
C GLY A 32 -10.55 4.04 14.59
N PHE A 33 -10.35 3.32 13.48
CA PHE A 33 -9.05 3.26 12.81
C PHE A 33 -8.86 4.45 11.86
N ARG A 34 -7.61 4.91 11.77
CA ARG A 34 -7.20 5.80 10.68
C ARG A 34 -6.87 4.96 9.46
N VAL A 35 -7.50 5.24 8.32
CA VAL A 35 -7.24 4.50 7.08
C VAL A 35 -6.44 5.38 6.13
N VAL A 36 -5.32 4.85 5.63
CA VAL A 36 -4.49 5.45 4.60
C VAL A 36 -4.46 4.50 3.39
N VAL A 37 -4.90 4.99 2.24
CA VAL A 37 -4.90 4.22 0.99
C VAL A 37 -3.68 4.65 0.16
N LEU A 38 -2.77 3.71 -0.06
CA LEU A 38 -1.60 3.89 -0.90
C LEU A 38 -1.99 3.64 -2.35
N VAL A 39 -1.78 4.65 -3.21
CA VAL A 39 -2.17 4.66 -4.62
C VAL A 39 -1.01 5.11 -5.50
N ALA A 40 -1.15 4.97 -6.83
CA ALA A 40 -0.20 5.59 -7.76
C ALA A 40 -0.12 7.11 -7.51
N ASP A 41 1.10 7.67 -7.52
CA ASP A 41 1.35 9.05 -7.11
C ASP A 41 0.50 10.09 -7.87
N ALA A 42 0.28 9.87 -9.17
CA ALA A 42 -0.57 10.72 -10.01
C ALA A 42 -2.05 10.76 -9.59
N MET A 43 -2.52 9.76 -8.83
CA MET A 43 -3.91 9.64 -8.39
C MET A 43 -4.19 10.31 -7.05
N VAL A 44 -3.15 10.67 -6.28
CA VAL A 44 -3.32 11.22 -4.92
C VAL A 44 -4.18 12.49 -4.93
N GLY A 45 -3.85 13.46 -5.79
CA GLY A 45 -4.61 14.72 -5.90
C GLY A 45 -6.08 14.49 -6.27
N PRO A 46 -6.36 13.89 -7.44
CA PRO A 46 -7.73 13.62 -7.88
C PRO A 46 -8.57 12.84 -6.85
N LEU A 47 -7.99 11.83 -6.19
CA LEU A 47 -8.71 11.04 -5.19
C LEU A 47 -8.96 11.81 -3.90
N THR A 48 -7.99 12.60 -3.45
CA THR A 48 -8.14 13.44 -2.25
C THR A 48 -9.26 14.46 -2.46
N GLU A 49 -9.32 15.09 -3.64
CA GLU A 49 -10.37 16.04 -3.99
C GLU A 49 -11.75 15.35 -4.09
N GLN A 50 -11.84 14.22 -4.79
CA GLN A 50 -13.09 13.48 -4.97
C GLN A 50 -13.65 12.91 -3.65
N ASN A 51 -12.79 12.64 -2.68
CA ASN A 51 -13.17 12.03 -1.39
C ASN A 51 -13.05 13.04 -0.24
N ALA A 52 -13.08 14.34 -0.53
CA ALA A 52 -13.07 15.38 0.49
C ALA A 52 -14.22 15.18 1.50
N GLY A 53 -13.89 15.16 2.79
CA GLY A 53 -14.86 14.94 3.88
C GLY A 53 -15.14 13.48 4.24
N SER A 54 -14.63 12.50 3.49
CA SER A 54 -14.74 11.06 3.83
C SER A 54 -13.86 10.64 5.02
N GLY A 55 -12.90 11.47 5.42
CA GLY A 55 -11.88 11.12 6.42
C GLY A 55 -10.87 10.07 5.94
N ILE A 56 -10.90 9.70 4.65
CA ILE A 56 -9.93 8.79 4.02
C ILE A 56 -8.70 9.62 3.64
N LEU A 57 -7.51 9.09 3.95
CA LEU A 57 -6.25 9.68 3.54
C LEU A 57 -5.69 8.90 2.35
N PHE A 58 -5.18 9.61 1.35
CA PHE A 58 -4.51 9.03 0.19
C PHE A 58 -3.04 9.42 0.21
N GLU A 59 -2.15 8.45 0.00
CA GLU A 59 -0.71 8.67 -0.10
C GLU A 59 -0.14 7.94 -1.34
N GLY A 60 0.96 8.45 -1.87
CA GLY A 60 1.64 7.86 -3.03
C GLY A 60 2.42 6.61 -2.65
N LEU A 61 2.38 5.59 -3.51
CA LEU A 61 3.18 4.37 -3.38
C LEU A 61 4.68 4.62 -3.59
N GLN A 62 5.06 5.73 -4.24
CA GLN A 62 6.45 6.13 -4.47
C GLN A 62 7.27 5.03 -5.17
N LEU A 63 6.65 4.32 -6.11
CA LEU A 63 7.26 3.16 -6.78
C LEU A 63 8.53 3.52 -7.55
N ASP A 64 8.61 4.71 -8.15
CA ASP A 64 9.82 5.19 -8.84
C ASP A 64 11.00 5.36 -7.88
N GLN A 65 10.72 5.81 -6.65
CA GLN A 65 11.73 5.99 -5.62
C GLN A 65 12.17 4.64 -5.06
N ALA A 66 11.23 3.72 -4.85
CA ALA A 66 11.52 2.34 -4.48
C ALA A 66 12.39 1.64 -5.54
N ALA A 67 12.07 1.83 -6.83
CA ALA A 67 12.86 1.31 -7.94
C ALA A 67 14.26 1.93 -7.99
N SER A 68 14.37 3.25 -7.82
CA SER A 68 15.66 3.96 -7.77
C SER A 68 16.54 3.47 -6.62
N PHE A 69 15.95 3.27 -5.44
CA PHE A 69 16.63 2.70 -4.28
C PHE A 69 17.09 1.26 -4.57
N ALA A 70 16.22 0.42 -5.11
CA ALA A 70 16.54 -0.96 -5.45
C ALA A 70 17.69 -1.07 -6.47
N ALA A 71 17.74 -0.16 -7.45
CA ALA A 71 18.82 -0.10 -8.44
C ALA A 71 20.16 0.34 -7.83
N ARG A 72 20.14 1.25 -6.85
CA ARG A 72 21.35 1.82 -6.23
C ARG A 72 21.94 0.91 -5.15
N GLU A 73 21.11 0.28 -4.34
CA GLU A 73 21.55 -0.36 -3.10
C GLU A 73 21.71 -1.88 -3.25
N ARG A 74 22.95 -2.35 -3.47
CA ARG A 74 23.33 -3.78 -3.37
C ARG A 74 22.35 -4.74 -4.07
N GLY A 75 22.06 -4.50 -5.37
CA GLY A 75 21.06 -5.26 -6.13
C GLY A 75 21.22 -6.79 -6.07
N GLU A 76 22.46 -7.31 -6.11
CA GLU A 76 22.73 -8.75 -5.98
C GLU A 76 22.25 -9.32 -4.63
N PHE A 77 22.48 -8.60 -3.54
CA PHE A 77 22.04 -9.01 -2.22
C PHE A 77 20.51 -9.00 -2.11
N GLN A 78 19.86 -7.97 -2.68
CA GLN A 78 18.39 -7.90 -2.73
C GLN A 78 17.81 -9.08 -3.52
N TRP A 79 18.43 -9.43 -4.65
CA TRP A 79 18.03 -10.57 -5.47
C TRP A 79 18.18 -11.90 -4.72
N TRP A 80 19.33 -12.15 -4.08
CA TRP A 80 19.52 -13.37 -3.28
C TRP A 80 18.54 -13.47 -2.12
N LEU A 81 18.27 -12.36 -1.41
CA LEU A 81 17.25 -12.33 -0.36
C LEU A 81 15.85 -12.65 -0.92
N GLN A 82 15.47 -12.07 -2.06
CA GLN A 82 14.19 -12.36 -2.70
C GLN A 82 14.11 -13.83 -3.14
N PHE A 83 15.18 -14.36 -3.72
CA PHE A 83 15.28 -15.77 -4.11
C PHE A 83 15.06 -16.69 -2.90
N LEU A 84 15.76 -16.46 -1.80
CA LEU A 84 15.63 -17.26 -0.57
C LEU A 84 14.22 -17.22 0.02
N ARG A 85 13.53 -16.06 -0.05
CA ARG A 85 12.13 -15.93 0.36
C ARG A 85 11.18 -16.75 -0.54
N ARG A 86 11.42 -16.75 -1.85
CA ARG A 86 10.62 -17.49 -2.84
C ARG A 86 10.77 -19.00 -2.70
N VAL A 87 12.01 -19.49 -2.52
CA VAL A 87 12.27 -20.93 -2.42
C VAL A 87 11.95 -21.52 -1.03
N GLY A 88 11.33 -20.73 -0.14
CA GLY A 88 10.83 -21.21 1.14
C GLY A 88 11.91 -21.54 2.17
N GLY A 89 13.12 -20.98 2.03
CA GLY A 89 14.24 -21.25 2.94
C GLY A 89 13.97 -20.88 4.40
N SER A 90 12.91 -20.10 4.68
CA SER A 90 12.52 -19.64 6.02
C SER A 90 11.39 -20.46 6.68
N ARG A 91 10.85 -21.53 6.07
CA ARG A 91 9.61 -22.23 6.52
C ARG A 91 8.39 -21.30 6.73
N GLN A 92 8.47 -20.08 6.21
CA GLN A 92 7.38 -19.12 6.12
C GLN A 92 7.31 -18.72 4.66
N ILE A 93 6.34 -19.28 3.92
CA ILE A 93 6.09 -18.90 2.52
C ILE A 93 5.81 -17.40 2.51
N ASN A 94 6.70 -16.61 1.90
CA ASN A 94 6.63 -15.14 1.94
C ASN A 94 6.25 -14.50 0.62
N THR A 95 6.11 -15.27 -0.46
CA THR A 95 5.53 -14.83 -1.73
C THR A 95 5.16 -16.07 -2.55
N ALA A 96 3.86 -16.39 -2.60
CA ALA A 96 3.30 -17.23 -3.66
C ALA A 96 3.02 -16.35 -4.89
#